data_AF-A0A2T7NPP5-F1
#
_entry.id   AF-A0A2T7NPP5-F1
#
_cell.length_a   1.000
_cell.length_b   1.000
_cell.length_c   1.000
_cell.angle_alpha   90.00
_cell.angle_beta   90.00
_cell.angle_gamma   90.00
#
_symmetry.space_group_name_H-M   'P 1'
#
loop_
_entity.id
_entity.type
_entity.pdbx_description
1 polymer ?
#
loop_
_entity_poly.entity_id
_entity_poly.type
_entity_poly.pdbx_seq_one_letter_code
_entity_poly.pdbx_strand_id
1 'polypeptide(L)'
;MEAAEEEEKIEALRDISGLRPVLKRRIHGQIPEIRNDYQQTLKYQRKLYAKFGKASGVDPRIMWLTKEEAIEQVELIKEWEPSLEKLLADLKAKKEADAKFIADREKKIETNMAKMNQWIDEYKQRKKKKDEDIKAKEAKKQKLIEEAREFFGYYVDPRDTKFQEMVEEKERQEKAKAKEIKKEKRKEKLTARLQAMAKESESSS
;
A
#
# COMPACT_ATOMS: atom_id res chain seq x y z
N MET A 1 -9.26 45.01 -72.45
CA MET A 1 -8.47 44.94 -71.21
C MET A 1 -8.40 46.31 -70.56
N GLU A 2 -8.07 47.37 -71.30
CA GLU A 2 -8.10 48.77 -70.81
C GLU A 2 -9.42 49.20 -70.14
N ALA A 3 -10.57 48.94 -70.77
CA ALA A 3 -11.87 49.36 -70.23
C ALA A 3 -12.23 48.72 -68.86
N ALA A 4 -11.83 47.47 -68.61
CA ALA A 4 -12.11 46.79 -67.34
C ALA A 4 -11.23 47.35 -66.21
N GLU A 5 -9.97 47.68 -66.52
CA GLU A 5 -9.06 48.32 -65.57
C GLU A 5 -9.49 49.77 -65.23
N GLU A 6 -10.10 50.47 -66.19
CA GLU A 6 -10.70 51.79 -65.96
C GLU A 6 -11.94 51.72 -65.07
N GLU A 7 -12.82 50.74 -65.29
CA GLU A 7 -13.99 50.50 -64.44
C GLU A 7 -13.59 50.16 -63.00
N GLU A 8 -12.59 49.29 -62.79
CA GLU A 8 -12.07 48.96 -61.45
C GLU A 8 -11.50 50.19 -60.73
N LYS A 9 -10.81 51.09 -61.45
CA LYS A 9 -10.31 52.35 -60.89
C LYS A 9 -11.45 53.29 -60.47
N ILE A 10 -12.51 53.38 -61.27
CA ILE A 10 -13.68 54.19 -60.94
C ILE A 10 -14.42 53.63 -59.72
N GLU A 11 -14.56 52.31 -59.64
CA GLU A 11 -15.18 51.65 -58.48
C GLU A 11 -14.36 51.81 -57.21
N ALA A 12 -13.04 51.79 -57.31
CA ALA A 12 -12.15 52.07 -56.18
C ALA A 12 -12.33 53.50 -55.64
N LEU A 13 -12.52 54.49 -56.52
CA LEU A 13 -12.81 55.88 -56.14
C LEU A 13 -14.21 56.06 -55.52
N ARG A 14 -15.17 55.20 -55.87
CA ARG A 14 -16.54 55.20 -55.31
C ARG A 14 -16.61 54.55 -53.91
N ASP A 15 -15.56 53.87 -53.47
CA ASP A 15 -15.55 53.16 -52.19
C ASP A 15 -15.26 54.10 -51.01
N ILE A 16 -16.31 54.49 -50.30
CA ILE A 16 -16.24 55.37 -49.12
C ILE A 16 -15.87 54.57 -47.85
N SER A 17 -15.97 53.25 -47.87
CA SER A 17 -15.86 52.41 -46.66
C SER A 17 -14.46 52.43 -46.04
N GLY A 18 -13.43 52.76 -46.83
CA GLY A 18 -12.02 52.70 -46.40
C GLY A 18 -11.55 51.30 -45.98
N LEU A 19 -12.36 50.27 -46.23
CA LEU A 19 -12.06 48.91 -45.82
C LEU A 19 -10.99 48.31 -46.72
N ARG A 20 -10.09 47.53 -46.12
CA ARG A 20 -9.14 46.73 -46.89
C ARG A 20 -9.89 45.78 -47.83
N PRO A 21 -9.40 45.52 -49.06
CA PRO A 21 -10.06 44.62 -50.01
C PRO A 21 -10.42 43.25 -49.43
N VAL A 22 -9.58 42.69 -48.55
CA VAL A 22 -9.82 41.42 -47.87
C VAL A 22 -11.03 41.47 -46.93
N LEU A 23 -11.22 42.58 -46.22
CA LEU A 23 -12.37 42.78 -45.31
C LEU A 23 -13.66 42.98 -46.12
N LYS A 24 -13.57 43.73 -47.23
CA LYS A 24 -14.67 43.93 -48.17
C LYS A 24 -15.15 42.59 -48.75
N ARG A 25 -14.24 41.78 -49.31
CA ARG A 25 -14.54 40.42 -49.81
C ARG A 25 -15.20 39.54 -48.74
N ARG A 26 -14.73 39.63 -47.49
CA ARG A 26 -15.30 38.87 -46.36
C ARG A 26 -16.75 39.24 -46.06
N ILE A 27 -17.08 40.53 -46.05
CA ILE A 27 -18.45 41.03 -45.80
C ILE A 27 -19.38 40.59 -46.92
N HIS A 28 -18.92 40.68 -48.17
CA HIS A 28 -19.70 40.27 -49.34
C HIS A 28 -19.73 38.75 -49.58
N GLY A 29 -19.16 37.94 -48.67
CA GLY A 29 -19.14 36.49 -48.83
C GLY A 29 -18.39 36.02 -50.08
N GLN A 30 -17.42 36.79 -50.56
CA GLN A 30 -16.57 36.45 -51.68
C GLN A 30 -15.35 35.65 -51.22
N ILE A 31 -14.74 34.93 -52.15
CA ILE A 31 -13.54 34.14 -51.91
C ILE A 31 -12.40 35.10 -51.55
N PRO A 32 -11.71 34.89 -50.41
CA PRO A 32 -10.56 35.70 -50.03
C PRO A 32 -9.37 35.41 -50.95
N GLU A 33 -8.60 36.46 -51.25
CA GLU A 33 -7.31 36.32 -51.92
C GLU A 33 -6.29 35.59 -51.01
N ILE A 34 -5.47 34.75 -51.63
CA ILE A 34 -4.33 34.10 -50.96
C ILE A 34 -3.18 35.11 -50.95
N ARG A 35 -2.84 35.61 -49.76
CA ARG A 35 -1.78 36.62 -49.56
C ARG A 35 -0.64 36.10 -48.68
N ASN A 36 -0.96 35.23 -47.73
CA ASN A 36 -0.02 34.76 -46.72
C ASN A 36 0.18 33.23 -46.82
N ASP A 37 1.35 32.75 -46.40
CA ASP A 37 1.75 31.35 -46.51
C ASP A 37 0.79 30.38 -45.79
N TYR A 38 0.22 30.78 -44.64
CA TYR A 38 -0.76 29.95 -43.93
C TYR A 38 -2.06 29.71 -44.74
N GLN A 39 -2.36 30.58 -45.72
CA GLN A 39 -3.53 30.41 -46.59
C GLN A 39 -3.27 29.40 -47.71
N GLN A 40 -2.00 29.03 -47.92
CA GLN A 40 -1.61 27.98 -48.85
C GLN A 40 -1.61 26.59 -48.19
N THR A 41 -1.70 26.49 -46.86
CA THR A 41 -1.75 25.22 -46.14
C THR A 41 -3.01 24.41 -46.50
N LEU A 42 -2.89 23.07 -46.56
CA LEU A 42 -4.00 22.15 -46.77
C LEU A 42 -5.19 22.42 -45.83
N LYS A 43 -4.92 22.74 -44.57
CA LYS A 43 -5.93 23.09 -43.57
C LYS A 43 -6.79 24.29 -43.98
N TYR A 44 -6.18 25.32 -44.57
CA TYR A 44 -6.90 26.50 -45.04
C TYR A 44 -7.69 26.20 -46.30
N GLN A 45 -7.11 25.44 -47.24
CA GLN A 45 -7.79 25.00 -48.45
C GLN A 45 -9.02 24.12 -48.16
N ARG A 46 -8.91 23.17 -47.20
CA ARG A 46 -10.05 22.38 -46.69
C ARG A 46 -11.15 23.29 -46.13
N LYS A 47 -10.78 24.31 -45.34
CA LYS A 47 -11.73 25.28 -44.78
C LYS A 47 -12.40 26.15 -45.86
N LEU A 48 -11.65 26.53 -46.88
CA LEU A 48 -12.16 27.33 -48.00
C LEU A 48 -13.17 26.53 -48.82
N TYR A 49 -12.84 25.29 -49.14
CA TYR A 49 -13.74 24.36 -49.84
C TYR A 49 -15.00 24.07 -49.00
N ALA A 50 -14.87 23.87 -47.70
CA ALA A 50 -16.04 23.67 -46.83
C ALA A 50 -17.01 24.86 -46.81
N LYS A 51 -16.51 26.10 -46.99
CA LYS A 51 -17.34 27.31 -46.95
C LYS A 51 -17.94 27.68 -48.31
N PHE A 52 -17.18 27.54 -49.40
CA PHE A 52 -17.57 28.00 -50.73
C PHE A 52 -17.83 26.85 -51.72
N GLY A 53 -17.59 25.60 -51.32
CA GLY A 53 -17.74 24.42 -52.16
C GLY A 53 -16.85 24.50 -53.40
N LYS A 54 -17.37 24.00 -54.53
CA LYS A 54 -16.69 24.00 -55.84
C LYS A 54 -16.33 25.40 -56.35
N ALA A 55 -17.05 26.44 -55.93
CA ALA A 55 -16.73 27.82 -56.32
C ALA A 55 -15.35 28.28 -55.82
N SER A 56 -14.82 27.64 -54.77
CA SER A 56 -13.47 27.92 -54.26
C SER A 56 -12.33 27.58 -55.23
N GLY A 57 -12.58 26.76 -56.27
CA GLY A 57 -11.55 26.29 -57.19
C GLY A 57 -10.56 25.29 -56.58
N VAL A 58 -10.80 24.84 -55.34
CA VAL A 58 -9.98 23.84 -54.65
C VAL A 58 -10.45 22.44 -55.02
N ASP A 59 -9.52 21.55 -55.32
CA ASP A 59 -9.83 20.15 -55.62
C ASP A 59 -10.46 19.44 -54.41
N PRO A 60 -11.64 18.80 -54.55
CA PRO A 60 -12.30 18.12 -53.43
C PRO A 60 -11.46 17.02 -52.78
N ARG A 61 -10.51 16.44 -53.52
CA ARG A 61 -9.62 15.36 -53.07
C ARG A 61 -8.83 15.75 -51.81
N ILE A 62 -8.56 17.04 -51.65
CA ILE A 62 -7.83 17.58 -50.50
C ILE A 62 -8.58 17.35 -49.19
N MET A 63 -9.89 17.12 -49.20
CA MET A 63 -10.68 16.83 -48.00
C MET A 63 -10.34 15.48 -47.35
N TRP A 64 -9.80 14.54 -48.13
CA TRP A 64 -9.30 13.28 -47.58
C TRP A 64 -7.85 13.42 -47.13
N LEU A 65 -7.45 12.53 -46.23
CA LEU A 65 -6.09 12.45 -45.74
C LEU A 65 -5.14 12.10 -46.89
N THR A 66 -3.90 12.56 -46.78
CA THR A 66 -2.84 12.01 -47.61
C THR A 66 -2.52 10.57 -47.18
N LYS A 67 -1.83 9.83 -48.04
CA LYS A 67 -1.44 8.44 -47.72
C LYS A 67 -0.56 8.39 -46.46
N GLU A 68 0.32 9.38 -46.29
CA GLU A 68 1.20 9.51 -45.13
C GLU A 68 0.40 9.81 -43.86
N GLU A 69 -0.47 10.84 -43.89
CA GLU A 69 -1.37 11.18 -42.77
C GLU A 69 -2.25 9.99 -42.35
N ALA A 70 -2.71 9.19 -43.31
CA ALA A 70 -3.52 8.01 -43.05
C ALA A 70 -2.73 6.88 -42.36
N ILE A 71 -1.48 6.65 -42.77
CA ILE A 71 -0.61 5.65 -42.12
C ILE A 71 -0.29 6.08 -40.69
N GLU A 72 0.09 7.35 -40.49
CA GLU A 72 0.37 7.90 -39.15
C GLU A 72 -0.85 7.77 -38.23
N GLN A 73 -2.06 8.08 -38.72
CA GLN A 73 -3.26 7.92 -37.91
C GLN A 73 -3.54 6.45 -37.56
N VAL A 74 -3.34 5.52 -38.49
CA VAL A 74 -3.51 4.09 -38.22
C VAL A 74 -2.49 3.60 -37.19
N GLU A 75 -1.24 4.07 -37.25
CA GLU A 75 -0.21 3.74 -36.26
C GLU A 75 -0.53 4.31 -34.89
N LEU A 76 -0.98 5.56 -34.81
CA LEU A 76 -1.44 6.18 -33.57
C LEU A 76 -2.62 5.42 -32.96
N ILE A 77 -3.62 5.04 -33.76
CA ILE A 77 -4.76 4.24 -33.29
C ILE A 77 -4.26 2.89 -32.75
N LYS A 78 -3.34 2.21 -33.45
CA LYS A 78 -2.80 0.92 -32.97
C LYS A 78 -2.04 1.03 -31.66
N GLU A 79 -1.31 2.12 -31.46
CA GLU A 79 -0.52 2.36 -30.25
C GLU A 79 -1.41 2.70 -29.05
N TRP A 80 -2.36 3.62 -29.24
CA TRP A 80 -3.15 4.18 -28.13
C TRP A 80 -4.49 3.46 -27.92
N GLU A 81 -5.08 2.90 -28.98
CA GLU A 81 -6.38 2.25 -28.96
C GLU A 81 -6.22 0.74 -29.23
N PRO A 82 -6.01 -0.08 -28.18
CA PRO A 82 -5.91 -1.53 -28.36
C PRO A 82 -7.22 -2.10 -28.90
N SER A 83 -7.13 -3.26 -29.56
CA SER A 83 -8.31 -3.95 -30.06
C SER A 83 -9.25 -4.37 -28.92
N LEU A 84 -10.55 -4.42 -29.22
CA LEU A 84 -11.58 -4.84 -28.27
C LEU A 84 -11.29 -6.22 -27.67
N GLU A 85 -10.76 -7.14 -28.47
CA GLU A 85 -10.37 -8.48 -28.04
C GLU A 85 -9.29 -8.46 -26.96
N LYS A 86 -8.26 -7.60 -27.12
CA LYS A 86 -7.21 -7.41 -26.11
C LYS A 86 -7.80 -6.86 -24.82
N LEU A 87 -8.64 -5.84 -24.90
CA LEU A 87 -9.30 -5.26 -23.73
C LEU A 87 -10.15 -6.30 -22.97
N LEU A 88 -10.89 -7.14 -23.70
CA LEU A 88 -11.69 -8.21 -23.09
C LEU A 88 -10.81 -9.28 -22.44
N ALA A 89 -9.69 -9.65 -23.06
CA ALA A 89 -8.73 -10.59 -22.49
C ALA A 89 -8.09 -10.03 -21.21
N ASP A 90 -7.68 -8.76 -21.21
CA ASP A 90 -7.09 -8.09 -20.05
C ASP A 90 -8.09 -7.99 -18.90
N LEU A 91 -9.36 -7.67 -19.19
CA LEU A 91 -10.41 -7.63 -18.18
C LEU A 91 -10.69 -9.01 -17.58
N LYS A 92 -10.67 -10.07 -18.39
CA LYS A 92 -10.81 -11.46 -17.89
C LYS A 92 -9.63 -11.83 -16.99
N ALA A 93 -8.41 -11.56 -17.43
CA ALA A 93 -7.20 -11.84 -16.65
C ALA A 93 -7.19 -11.10 -15.31
N LYS A 94 -7.60 -9.82 -15.30
CA LYS A 94 -7.75 -9.03 -14.06
C LYS A 94 -8.79 -9.65 -13.13
N LYS A 95 -9.98 -9.99 -13.63
CA LYS A 95 -11.04 -10.62 -12.83
C LYS A 95 -10.59 -11.96 -12.23
N GLU A 96 -9.87 -12.78 -12.99
CA GLU A 96 -9.33 -14.05 -12.50
C GLU A 96 -8.25 -13.85 -11.43
N ALA A 97 -7.37 -12.86 -11.60
CA ALA A 97 -6.36 -12.52 -10.61
C ALA A 97 -6.98 -12.01 -9.30
N ASP A 98 -7.98 -11.12 -9.41
CA ASP A 98 -8.72 -10.60 -8.25
C ASP A 98 -9.47 -11.71 -7.52
N ALA A 99 -10.14 -12.60 -8.26
CA ALA A 99 -10.84 -13.75 -7.69
C ALA A 99 -9.88 -14.69 -6.95
N LYS A 100 -8.70 -14.96 -7.51
CA LYS A 100 -7.65 -15.76 -6.84
C LYS A 100 -7.15 -15.08 -5.59
N PHE A 101 -6.88 -13.77 -5.64
CA PHE A 101 -6.45 -13.00 -4.47
C PHE A 101 -7.47 -13.03 -3.34
N ILE A 102 -8.76 -12.84 -3.65
CA ILE A 102 -9.85 -12.92 -2.68
C ILE A 102 -9.91 -14.33 -2.08
N ALA A 103 -9.90 -15.37 -2.90
CA ALA A 103 -9.95 -16.76 -2.43
C ALA A 103 -8.77 -17.12 -1.51
N ASP A 104 -7.54 -16.69 -1.85
CA ASP A 104 -6.36 -16.94 -1.01
C ASP A 104 -6.41 -16.15 0.30
N ARG A 105 -6.95 -14.93 0.27
CA ARG A 105 -7.19 -14.14 1.48
C ARG A 105 -8.24 -14.80 2.37
N GLU A 106 -9.33 -15.29 1.81
CA GLU A 106 -10.38 -16.00 2.55
C GLU A 106 -9.86 -17.28 3.19
N LYS A 107 -9.09 -18.10 2.45
CA LYS A 107 -8.42 -19.29 3.01
C LYS A 107 -7.50 -18.95 4.19
N LYS A 108 -6.71 -17.87 4.08
CA LYS A 108 -5.86 -17.40 5.17
C LYS A 108 -6.67 -16.95 6.38
N ILE A 109 -7.79 -16.25 6.17
CA ILE A 109 -8.68 -15.84 7.25
C ILE A 109 -9.28 -17.08 7.92
N GLU A 110 -9.78 -18.04 7.15
CA GLU A 110 -10.39 -19.27 7.67
C GLU A 110 -9.41 -20.09 8.52
N THR A 111 -8.18 -20.31 8.02
CA THR A 111 -7.14 -21.02 8.78
C THR A 111 -6.73 -20.32 10.06
N ASN A 112 -6.70 -18.97 10.07
CA ASN A 112 -6.42 -18.19 11.27
C ASN A 112 -7.58 -18.21 12.25
N MET A 113 -8.82 -18.12 11.76
CA MET A 113 -10.03 -18.18 12.57
C MET A 113 -10.17 -19.54 13.26
N ALA A 114 -9.79 -20.63 12.59
CA ALA A 114 -9.75 -21.96 13.19
C ALA A 114 -8.76 -22.04 14.38
N LYS A 115 -7.64 -21.32 14.33
CA LYS A 115 -6.63 -21.25 15.41
C LYS A 115 -6.93 -20.19 16.47
N MET A 116 -7.91 -19.32 16.23
CA MET A 116 -8.17 -18.16 17.08
C MET A 116 -8.49 -18.55 18.53
N ASN A 117 -9.32 -19.57 18.73
CA ASN A 117 -9.69 -20.03 20.08
C ASN A 117 -8.48 -20.51 20.87
N GLN A 118 -7.57 -21.26 20.22
CA GLN A 118 -6.33 -21.71 20.84
C GLN A 118 -5.46 -20.53 21.28
N TRP A 119 -5.30 -19.52 20.43
CA TRP A 119 -4.53 -18.31 20.77
C TRP A 119 -5.16 -17.50 21.90
N ILE A 120 -6.50 -17.39 21.94
CA ILE A 120 -7.21 -16.74 23.03
C ILE A 120 -6.94 -17.45 24.36
N ASP A 121 -6.99 -18.78 24.36
CA ASP A 121 -6.77 -19.57 25.57
C ASP A 121 -5.32 -19.50 26.05
N GLU A 122 -4.36 -19.60 25.13
CA GLU A 122 -2.94 -19.36 25.45
C GLU A 122 -2.72 -17.97 26.04
N TYR A 123 -3.33 -16.94 25.46
CA TYR A 123 -3.22 -15.57 25.96
C TYR A 123 -3.80 -15.44 27.37
N LYS A 124 -4.99 -15.98 27.61
CA LYS A 124 -5.63 -16.00 28.93
C LYS A 124 -4.77 -16.75 29.96
N GLN A 125 -4.19 -17.89 29.59
CA GLN A 125 -3.29 -18.64 30.48
C GLN A 125 -2.03 -17.85 30.82
N ARG A 126 -1.40 -17.21 29.82
CA ARG A 126 -0.22 -16.35 30.04
C ARG A 126 -0.57 -15.17 30.95
N LYS A 127 -1.75 -14.59 30.79
CA LYS A 127 -2.23 -13.50 31.66
C LYS A 127 -2.43 -13.99 33.09
N LYS A 128 -3.13 -15.11 33.30
CA LYS A 128 -3.32 -15.70 34.63
C LYS A 128 -2.01 -16.00 35.35
N LYS A 129 -1.05 -16.63 34.66
CA LYS A 129 0.29 -16.90 35.22
C LYS A 129 1.00 -15.62 35.65
N LYS A 130 0.95 -14.57 34.82
CA LYS A 130 1.53 -13.27 35.19
C LYS A 130 0.85 -12.67 36.42
N ASP A 131 -0.48 -12.74 36.50
CA ASP A 131 -1.23 -12.22 37.64
C ASP A 131 -0.92 -13.01 38.93
N GLU A 132 -0.80 -14.34 38.83
CA GLU A 132 -0.37 -15.22 39.93
C GLU A 132 1.06 -14.92 40.38
N ASP A 133 1.99 -14.73 39.44
CA ASP A 133 3.38 -14.37 39.75
C ASP A 133 3.48 -13.01 40.45
N ILE A 134 2.67 -12.03 40.03
CA ILE A 134 2.59 -10.72 40.68
C ILE A 134 2.07 -10.87 42.10
N LYS A 135 0.93 -11.56 42.29
CA LYS A 135 0.35 -11.82 43.62
C LYS A 135 1.32 -12.58 44.53
N ALA A 136 2.03 -13.58 43.99
CA ALA A 136 3.01 -14.35 44.76
C ALA A 136 4.20 -13.48 45.18
N LYS A 137 4.66 -12.56 44.32
CA LYS A 137 5.71 -11.58 44.67
C LYS A 137 5.22 -10.59 45.73
N GLU A 138 4.00 -10.09 45.61
CA GLU A 138 3.39 -9.19 46.59
C GLU A 138 3.23 -9.89 47.96
N ALA A 139 2.71 -11.11 47.99
CA ALA A 139 2.57 -11.89 49.21
C ALA A 139 3.93 -12.20 49.87
N LYS A 140 4.94 -12.57 49.07
CA LYS A 140 6.32 -12.74 49.58
C LYS A 140 6.87 -11.45 50.18
N LYS A 141 6.65 -10.32 49.50
CA LYS A 141 7.08 -9.01 49.99
C LYS A 141 6.36 -8.63 51.29
N GLN A 142 5.07 -8.86 51.39
CA GLN A 142 4.28 -8.60 52.61
C GLN A 142 4.78 -9.45 53.78
N LYS A 143 4.98 -10.75 53.58
CA LYS A 143 5.57 -11.64 54.61
C LYS A 143 6.93 -11.15 55.08
N LEU A 144 7.79 -10.71 54.17
CA LEU A 144 9.11 -10.18 54.50
C LEU A 144 9.03 -8.92 55.37
N ILE A 145 8.05 -8.05 55.10
CA ILE A 145 7.80 -6.82 55.86
C ILE A 145 7.23 -7.15 57.24
N GLU A 146 6.31 -8.09 57.35
CA GLU A 146 5.73 -8.54 58.62
C GLU A 146 6.79 -9.18 59.52
N GLU A 147 7.62 -10.07 58.98
CA GLU A 147 8.72 -10.69 59.72
C GLU A 147 9.76 -9.65 60.17
N ALA A 148 10.05 -8.64 59.34
CA ALA A 148 10.92 -7.54 59.75
C ALA A 148 10.30 -6.72 60.89
N ARG A 149 8.99 -6.49 60.84
CA ARG A 149 8.25 -5.80 61.90
C ARG A 149 8.31 -6.58 63.22
N GLU A 150 8.21 -7.90 63.19
CA GLU A 150 8.36 -8.75 64.38
C GLU A 150 9.79 -8.72 64.94
N PHE A 151 10.81 -8.72 64.07
CA PHE A 151 12.21 -8.70 64.48
C PHE A 151 12.64 -7.33 65.07
N PHE A 152 12.22 -6.23 64.45
CA PHE A 152 12.62 -4.88 64.86
C PHE A 152 11.63 -4.20 65.83
N GLY A 153 10.38 -4.64 65.90
CA GLY A 153 9.35 -4.11 66.79
C GLY A 153 8.64 -2.83 66.31
N TYR A 154 8.99 -2.29 65.14
CA TYR A 154 8.36 -1.11 64.52
C TYR A 154 8.25 -1.29 63.00
N TYR A 155 7.52 -0.40 62.32
CA TYR A 155 7.37 -0.45 60.86
C TYR A 155 8.67 0.00 60.18
N VAL A 156 9.28 -0.87 59.37
CA VAL A 156 10.55 -0.62 58.67
C VAL A 156 10.29 -0.56 57.17
N ASP A 157 10.80 0.49 56.52
CA ASP A 157 10.65 0.64 55.07
C ASP A 157 11.58 -0.32 54.31
N PRO A 158 11.13 -0.95 53.21
CA PRO A 158 11.96 -1.88 52.43
C PRO A 158 13.22 -1.28 51.78
N ARG A 159 13.38 0.04 51.82
CA ARG A 159 14.53 0.77 51.27
C ARG A 159 15.62 1.04 52.30
N ASP A 160 15.35 0.82 53.59
CA ASP A 160 16.32 1.04 54.65
C ASP A 160 17.44 -0.01 54.64
N THR A 161 18.65 0.43 55.00
CA THR A 161 19.86 -0.41 55.03
C THR A 161 19.72 -1.59 55.99
N LYS A 162 19.11 -1.36 57.16
CA LYS A 162 18.86 -2.40 58.19
C LYS A 162 17.94 -3.52 57.70
N PHE A 163 16.97 -3.20 56.84
CA PHE A 163 16.09 -4.20 56.24
C PHE A 163 16.85 -5.05 55.21
N GLN A 164 17.71 -4.42 54.41
CA GLN A 164 18.52 -5.11 53.41
C GLN A 164 19.51 -6.10 54.07
N GLU A 165 20.19 -5.69 55.14
CA GLU A 165 21.09 -6.57 55.91
C GLU A 165 20.37 -7.81 56.47
N MET A 166 19.17 -7.63 57.05
CA MET A 166 18.36 -8.74 57.58
C MET A 166 17.92 -9.73 56.48
N VAL A 167 17.51 -9.20 55.32
CA VAL A 167 17.13 -10.03 54.17
C VAL A 167 18.34 -10.81 53.63
N GLU A 168 19.51 -10.19 53.55
CA GLU A 168 20.74 -10.86 53.13
C GLU A 168 21.16 -11.99 54.07
N GLU A 169 21.08 -11.78 55.38
CA GLU A 169 21.39 -12.81 56.37
C GLU A 169 20.42 -14.00 56.26
N LYS A 170 19.13 -13.74 56.09
CA LYS A 170 18.12 -14.79 55.84
C LYS A 170 18.40 -15.55 54.56
N GLU A 171 18.69 -14.87 53.46
CA GLU A 171 19.03 -15.54 52.20
C GLU A 171 20.27 -16.44 52.34
N ARG A 172 21.28 -16.02 53.12
CA ARG A 172 22.47 -16.85 53.39
C ARG A 172 22.10 -18.10 54.21
N GLN A 173 21.25 -17.96 55.22
CA GLN A 173 20.77 -19.08 56.04
C GLN A 173 19.90 -20.05 55.24
N GLU A 174 18.98 -19.55 54.40
CA GLU A 174 18.14 -20.39 53.54
C GLU A 174 18.97 -21.10 52.46
N LYS A 175 19.95 -20.43 51.85
CA LYS A 175 20.88 -21.05 50.89
C LYS A 175 21.71 -22.15 51.57
N ALA A 176 22.11 -21.99 52.83
CA ALA A 176 22.81 -23.02 53.59
C ALA A 176 21.91 -24.23 53.86
N LYS A 177 20.71 -24.01 54.40
CA LYS A 177 19.71 -25.06 54.66
C LYS A 177 19.30 -25.81 53.38
N ALA A 178 19.10 -25.09 52.27
CA ALA A 178 18.77 -25.70 50.98
C ALA A 178 19.92 -26.57 50.43
N LYS A 179 21.18 -26.18 50.65
CA LYS A 179 22.34 -27.01 50.29
C LYS A 179 22.40 -28.28 51.14
N GLU A 180 22.05 -28.22 52.42
CA GLU A 180 22.03 -29.37 53.32
C GLU A 180 20.90 -30.35 52.96
N ILE A 181 19.68 -29.87 52.79
CA ILE A 181 18.53 -30.69 52.33
C ILE A 181 18.83 -31.33 50.97
N LYS A 182 19.52 -30.63 50.07
CA LYS A 182 19.94 -31.20 48.78
C LYS A 182 21.01 -32.29 48.94
N LYS A 183 21.92 -32.17 49.92
CA LYS A 183 22.91 -33.21 50.25
C LYS A 183 22.22 -34.44 50.86
N GLU A 184 21.25 -34.24 51.74
CA GLU A 184 20.48 -35.32 52.38
C GLU A 184 19.64 -36.09 51.36
N LYS A 185 18.85 -35.40 50.52
CA LYS A 185 18.10 -36.04 49.42
C LYS A 185 18.99 -36.78 48.43
N ARG A 186 20.24 -36.35 48.25
CA ARG A 186 21.23 -37.07 47.43
C ARG A 186 21.70 -38.35 48.13
N LYS A 187 21.97 -38.28 49.45
CA LYS A 187 22.31 -39.46 50.27
C LYS A 187 21.17 -40.47 50.31
N GLU A 188 19.93 -40.03 50.51
CA GLU A 188 18.73 -40.87 50.48
C GLU A 188 18.50 -41.56 49.13
N LYS A 189 18.72 -40.86 48.01
CA LYS A 189 18.64 -41.46 46.66
C LYS A 189 19.75 -42.49 46.43
N LEU A 190 20.93 -42.29 47.01
CA LEU A 190 22.05 -43.23 46.93
C LEU A 190 21.79 -44.47 47.80
N THR A 191 21.28 -44.31 49.02
CA THR A 191 20.91 -45.44 49.88
C THR A 191 19.75 -46.24 49.31
N ALA A 192 18.74 -45.58 48.74
CA ALA A 192 17.64 -46.25 48.04
C ALA A 192 18.13 -47.04 46.80
N ARG A 193 19.10 -46.51 46.04
CA ARG A 193 19.73 -47.25 44.94
C ARG A 193 20.54 -48.46 45.41
N LEU A 194 21.28 -48.32 46.50
CA LEU A 194 22.05 -49.42 47.09
C LEU A 194 21.15 -50.52 47.67
N GLN A 195 20.03 -50.15 48.29
CA GLN A 195 19.02 -51.10 48.77
C GLN A 195 18.27 -51.79 47.63
N ALA A 196 18.03 -51.11 46.51
CA ALA A 196 17.48 -51.73 45.31
C ALA A 196 18.45 -52.75 44.69
N MET A 197 19.74 -52.41 44.60
CA MET A 197 20.79 -53.34 44.15
C MET A 197 20.99 -54.54 45.09
N ALA A 198 20.89 -54.34 46.42
CA ALA A 198 20.97 -55.43 47.39
C ALA A 198 19.78 -56.41 47.28
N LYS A 199 18.56 -55.89 47.09
CA LYS A 199 17.36 -56.71 46.85
C LYS A 199 17.43 -57.47 45.52
N GLU A 200 18.00 -56.86 44.48
CA GLU A 200 18.25 -57.55 43.20
C GLU A 200 19.26 -58.70 43.39
N SER A 201 20.33 -58.50 44.17
CA SER A 201 21.30 -59.57 44.46
C SER A 201 20.77 -60.71 45.32
N GLU A 202 19.88 -60.43 46.28
CA GLU A 202 19.21 -61.46 47.11
C GLU A 202 18.13 -62.24 46.35
N SER A 203 17.56 -61.68 45.29
CA SER A 203 16.61 -62.40 44.40
C SER A 203 17.28 -63.29 43.34
N SER A 204 18.61 -63.28 43.28
CA SER A 204 19.43 -64.04 42.32
C SER A 204 20.30 -65.14 42.95
N SER A 205 20.01 -65.54 44.20
CA SER A 205 20.53 -66.74 44.88
C SER A 205 19.36 -67.54 45.46
#